data_AF-A0A2A9K9K1-F1
#
_entry.id   AF-A0A2A9K9K1-F1
#
_cell.length_a   1.000
_cell.length_b   1.000
_cell.length_c   1.000
_cell.angle_alpha   90.00
_cell.angle_beta   90.00
_cell.angle_gamma   90.00
#
_symmetry.space_group_name_H-M   'P 1'
#
loop_
_entity.id
_entity.type
_entity.pdbx_description
1 polymer ?
#
loop_
_entity_poly.entity_id
_entity_poly.type
_entity_poly.pdbx_seq_one_letter_code
_entity_poly.pdbx_strand_id
1 'polypeptide(L)'
;MLKKIRKINESKFSCTPRSVELNIVCGLSFYYNPDTCLFEVDQNPYGERDLIPIKNLQFSPDYSKMTFDCFYQGKDVSFDISIGREREKNFLRFFHAFHGKAFFFGENDFQPVVLLFDEGEISANSNIRNPEKGTDYLTLFGEDGEFFFIIPRPWKRFPLSAFGSKGNTFYFKSEENLFEYEFILEPSVMQVVKAFLQMELSNLDEIEIA
;
A
#
# COMPACT_ATOMS: atom_id res chain seq x y z
N MET A 1 -5.55 -31.95 -1.93
CA MET A 1 -5.22 -30.51 -1.91
C MET A 1 -5.87 -29.85 -3.10
N LEU A 2 -6.77 -28.88 -2.87
CA LEU A 2 -7.51 -28.18 -3.93
C LEU A 2 -6.62 -27.06 -4.51
N LYS A 3 -6.55 -26.90 -5.83
CA LYS A 3 -5.82 -25.78 -6.44
C LYS A 3 -6.78 -24.67 -6.84
N LYS A 4 -6.51 -23.43 -6.41
CA LYS A 4 -7.26 -22.23 -6.82
C LYS A 4 -6.34 -21.24 -7.53
N ILE A 5 -6.73 -20.81 -8.74
CA ILE A 5 -6.06 -19.74 -9.48
C ILE A 5 -6.84 -18.44 -9.26
N ARG A 6 -6.14 -17.38 -8.88
CA ARG A 6 -6.71 -16.06 -8.67
C ARG A 6 -6.02 -15.04 -9.57
N LYS A 7 -6.85 -14.26 -10.26
CA LYS A 7 -6.43 -13.03 -10.93
C LYS A 7 -6.67 -11.86 -9.98
N ILE A 8 -5.86 -10.82 -10.13
CA ILE A 8 -6.06 -9.57 -9.42
C ILE A 8 -7.09 -8.74 -10.17
N ASN A 9 -8.13 -8.32 -9.45
CA ASN A 9 -9.11 -7.37 -9.94
C ASN A 9 -8.98 -6.03 -9.21
N GLU A 10 -8.61 -6.07 -7.93
CA GLU A 10 -8.34 -4.92 -7.09
C GLU A 10 -7.05 -5.17 -6.31
N SER A 11 -6.29 -4.10 -6.06
CA SER A 11 -5.15 -4.16 -5.16
C SER A 11 -5.19 -3.04 -4.12
N LYS A 12 -4.71 -3.33 -2.92
CA LYS A 12 -4.64 -2.35 -1.84
C LYS A 12 -3.38 -2.57 -1.04
N PHE A 13 -2.76 -1.47 -0.65
CA PHE A 13 -1.82 -1.44 0.44
C PHE A 13 -2.40 -0.53 1.52
N SER A 14 -2.58 -1.03 2.74
CA SER A 14 -3.02 -0.21 3.84
C SER A 14 -2.26 -0.51 5.11
N CYS A 15 -1.90 0.54 5.82
CA CYS A 15 -1.21 0.50 7.08
C CYS A 15 -1.94 1.43 8.05
N THR A 16 -2.35 0.90 9.20
CA THR A 16 -2.98 1.66 10.29
C THR A 16 -2.20 1.39 11.58
N PRO A 17 -1.17 2.20 11.88
CA PRO A 17 -0.29 1.96 13.01
C PRO A 17 -1.00 1.84 14.37
N ARG A 18 -2.04 2.66 14.61
CA ARG A 18 -2.82 2.63 15.87
C ARG A 18 -3.55 1.32 16.12
N SER A 19 -3.90 0.61 15.05
CA SER A 19 -4.53 -0.71 15.11
C SER A 19 -3.52 -1.84 14.87
N VAL A 20 -2.22 -1.50 14.77
CA VAL A 20 -1.12 -2.42 14.44
C VAL A 20 -1.45 -3.25 13.19
N GLU A 21 -2.09 -2.62 12.21
CA GLU A 21 -2.62 -3.31 11.04
C GLU A 21 -1.81 -2.98 9.80
N LEU A 22 -1.22 -4.00 9.18
CA LEU A 22 -0.70 -3.94 7.82
C LEU A 22 -1.50 -4.94 6.97
N ASN A 23 -2.12 -4.43 5.91
CA ASN A 23 -2.97 -5.20 5.01
C ASN A 23 -2.55 -4.98 3.56
N ILE A 24 -2.40 -6.09 2.84
CA ILE A 24 -2.15 -6.14 1.40
C ILE A 24 -3.30 -6.91 0.76
N VAL A 25 -3.95 -6.31 -0.23
CA VAL A 25 -4.94 -6.99 -1.07
C VAL A 25 -4.36 -7.16 -2.46
N CYS A 26 -4.35 -8.41 -2.95
CA CYS A 26 -3.89 -8.77 -4.29
C CYS A 26 -4.67 -10.00 -4.78
N GLY A 27 -5.98 -9.83 -4.98
CA GLY A 27 -6.94 -10.91 -5.29
C GLY A 27 -7.41 -11.72 -4.06
N LEU A 28 -6.69 -11.64 -2.94
CA LEU A 28 -7.10 -12.04 -1.60
C LEU A 28 -6.62 -10.97 -0.60
N SER A 29 -7.25 -10.91 0.57
CA SER A 29 -6.87 -9.99 1.65
C SER A 29 -5.89 -10.67 2.59
N PHE A 30 -4.71 -10.07 2.75
CA PHE A 30 -3.65 -10.57 3.62
C PHE A 30 -3.34 -9.58 4.73
N TYR A 31 -3.25 -10.08 5.95
CA TYR A 31 -2.95 -9.28 7.13
C TYR A 31 -1.66 -9.76 7.75
N TYR A 32 -0.76 -8.83 8.05
CA TYR A 32 0.48 -9.16 8.73
C TYR A 32 0.22 -9.34 10.22
N ASN A 33 0.69 -10.45 10.76
CA ASN A 33 0.65 -10.74 12.18
C ASN A 33 2.03 -10.40 12.79
N PRO A 34 2.13 -9.36 13.64
CA PRO A 34 3.41 -8.93 14.22
C PRO A 34 3.99 -9.95 15.21
N ASP A 35 3.16 -10.76 15.86
CA ASP A 35 3.62 -11.75 16.84
C ASP A 35 4.34 -12.92 16.15
N THR A 36 3.85 -13.33 14.96
CA THR A 36 4.46 -14.41 14.18
C THR A 36 5.39 -13.90 13.09
N CYS A 37 5.35 -12.61 12.78
CA CYS A 37 6.02 -11.97 11.65
C CYS A 37 5.60 -12.53 10.28
N LEU A 38 4.43 -13.18 10.20
CA LEU A 38 3.93 -13.84 8.99
C LEU A 38 2.63 -13.18 8.52
N PHE A 39 2.32 -13.37 7.24
CA PHE A 39 1.01 -12.99 6.71
C PHE A 39 -0.01 -14.11 6.92
N GLU A 40 -1.22 -13.69 7.21
CA GLU A 40 -2.41 -14.52 7.30
C GLU A 40 -3.38 -14.08 6.20
N VAL A 41 -4.13 -15.02 5.63
CA VAL A 41 -5.16 -14.72 4.62
C VAL A 41 -6.53 -14.70 5.29
N ASP A 42 -7.35 -13.73 4.91
CA ASP A 42 -8.74 -13.63 5.36
C ASP A 42 -9.62 -14.57 4.55
N GLN A 43 -10.30 -15.50 5.24
CA GLN A 43 -11.23 -16.44 4.63
C GLN A 43 -12.69 -15.96 4.61
N ASN A 44 -12.98 -14.80 5.22
CA ASN A 44 -14.30 -14.19 5.29
C ASN A 44 -14.28 -12.69 4.93
N PRO A 45 -13.96 -12.33 3.67
CA PRO A 45 -13.76 -10.94 3.26
C PRO A 45 -15.03 -10.06 3.34
N TYR A 46 -16.22 -10.64 3.50
CA TYR A 46 -17.50 -9.94 3.57
C TYR A 46 -18.11 -9.91 4.98
N GLY A 47 -17.43 -10.48 5.98
CA GLY A 47 -17.92 -10.54 7.34
C GLY A 47 -16.85 -10.17 8.35
N GLU A 48 -16.98 -10.69 9.57
CA GLU A 48 -15.91 -10.58 10.55
C GLU A 48 -14.67 -11.30 10.05
N ARG A 49 -13.54 -10.61 10.21
CA ARG A 49 -12.23 -11.08 9.76
C ARG A 49 -11.93 -12.44 10.37
N ASP A 50 -11.59 -13.39 9.51
CA ASP A 50 -11.23 -14.75 9.90
C ASP A 50 -9.88 -15.08 9.28
N LEU A 51 -8.82 -14.95 10.09
CA LEU A 51 -7.44 -15.04 9.63
C LEU A 51 -6.88 -16.44 9.78
N ILE A 52 -6.29 -16.94 8.70
CA ILE A 52 -5.59 -18.22 8.71
C ILE A 52 -4.15 -18.05 8.22
N PRO A 53 -3.17 -18.76 8.83
CA PRO A 53 -1.78 -18.66 8.42
C PRO A 53 -1.56 -19.29 7.04
N ILE A 54 -0.70 -18.65 6.25
CA ILE A 54 -0.22 -19.20 4.99
C ILE A 54 1.07 -20.02 5.21
N LYS A 55 1.30 -21.01 4.35
CA LYS A 55 2.46 -21.91 4.38
C LYS A 55 3.05 -22.07 2.98
N ASN A 56 4.30 -22.54 2.91
CA ASN A 56 4.99 -22.83 1.65
C ASN A 56 4.94 -21.67 0.64
N LEU A 57 5.05 -20.44 1.15
CA LEU A 57 5.00 -19.24 0.33
C LEU A 57 6.18 -19.21 -0.64
N GLN A 58 5.89 -18.99 -1.92
CA GLN A 58 6.89 -18.87 -2.98
C GLN A 58 6.50 -17.75 -3.93
N PHE A 59 7.53 -17.08 -4.48
CA PHE A 59 7.40 -16.05 -5.49
C PHE A 59 8.17 -16.45 -6.74
N SER A 60 7.66 -16.09 -7.91
CA SER A 60 8.49 -16.14 -9.12
C SER A 60 9.60 -15.08 -9.05
N PRO A 61 10.75 -15.29 -9.72
CA PRO A 61 11.88 -14.35 -9.67
C PRO A 61 11.55 -12.91 -10.11
N ASP A 62 10.57 -12.77 -11.01
CA ASP A 62 10.10 -11.50 -11.54
C ASP A 62 8.89 -10.94 -10.79
N TYR A 63 8.42 -11.60 -9.73
CA TYR A 63 7.22 -11.24 -8.98
C TYR A 63 5.94 -11.16 -9.83
N SER A 64 5.86 -11.90 -10.93
CA SER A 64 4.60 -12.09 -11.67
C SER A 64 3.68 -13.13 -11.03
N LYS A 65 4.16 -13.89 -10.05
CA LYS A 65 3.40 -14.99 -9.44
C LYS A 65 3.73 -15.18 -7.96
N MET A 66 2.71 -15.49 -7.18
CA MET A 66 2.80 -15.94 -5.80
C MET A 66 2.01 -17.24 -5.60
N THR A 67 2.59 -18.21 -4.90
CA THR A 67 1.90 -19.44 -4.50
C THR A 67 2.05 -19.70 -3.01
N PHE A 68 1.02 -20.25 -2.39
CA PHE A 68 1.03 -20.62 -0.98
C PHE A 68 -0.06 -21.65 -0.67
N ASP A 69 0.05 -22.31 0.48
CA ASP A 69 -0.91 -23.27 0.99
C ASP A 69 -1.57 -22.75 2.27
N CYS A 70 -2.85 -23.06 2.49
CA CYS A 70 -3.55 -22.79 3.74
C CYS A 70 -4.79 -23.68 3.91
N PHE A 71 -5.35 -23.72 5.13
CA PHE A 71 -6.60 -24.41 5.43
C PHE A 71 -7.78 -23.45 5.26
N TYR A 72 -8.22 -23.25 4.02
CA TYR A 72 -9.20 -22.23 3.64
C TYR A 72 -10.61 -22.81 3.56
N GLN A 73 -11.55 -22.25 4.33
CA GLN A 73 -12.97 -22.64 4.35
C GLN A 73 -13.16 -24.16 4.56
N GLY A 74 -12.42 -24.71 5.53
CA GLY A 74 -12.53 -26.11 5.94
C GLY A 74 -11.77 -27.11 5.07
N LYS A 75 -10.89 -26.66 4.17
CA LYS A 75 -10.14 -27.55 3.24
C LYS A 75 -8.70 -27.09 3.05
N ASP A 76 -7.80 -28.03 2.79
CA ASP A 76 -6.43 -27.70 2.33
C ASP A 76 -6.46 -27.20 0.88
N VAL A 77 -6.04 -25.95 0.70
CA VAL A 77 -6.03 -25.26 -0.59
C VAL A 77 -4.63 -24.73 -0.90
N SER A 78 -4.16 -24.98 -2.11
CA SER A 78 -3.03 -24.28 -2.72
C SER A 78 -3.53 -23.16 -3.61
N PHE A 79 -3.09 -21.94 -3.31
CA PHE A 79 -3.38 -20.76 -4.10
C PHE A 79 -2.26 -20.45 -5.08
N ASP A 80 -2.66 -19.95 -6.24
CA ASP A 80 -1.81 -19.49 -7.33
C ASP A 80 -2.33 -18.11 -7.75
N ILE A 81 -1.65 -17.06 -7.31
CA ILE A 81 -1.96 -15.67 -7.66
C ILE A 81 -1.02 -15.26 -8.78
N SER A 82 -1.60 -14.92 -9.93
CA SER A 82 -0.86 -14.47 -11.11
C SER A 82 -1.17 -13.01 -11.37
N ILE A 83 -0.11 -12.23 -11.53
CA ILE A 83 -0.13 -10.78 -11.78
C ILE A 83 -0.17 -10.55 -13.29
N GLY A 84 -1.14 -9.78 -13.76
CA GLY A 84 -1.29 -9.46 -15.19
C GLY A 84 -0.56 -8.19 -15.60
N ARG A 85 -0.38 -7.23 -14.69
CA ARG A 85 0.15 -5.90 -14.98
C ARG A 85 1.48 -5.66 -14.27
N GLU A 86 2.41 -4.95 -14.92
CA GLU A 86 3.75 -4.73 -14.36
C GLU A 86 3.70 -3.97 -13.02
N ARG A 87 2.84 -2.95 -12.91
CA ARG A 87 2.68 -2.13 -11.70
C ARG A 87 2.23 -2.94 -10.48
N GLU A 88 1.37 -3.94 -10.71
CA GLU A 88 0.83 -4.81 -9.66
C GLU A 88 1.91 -5.74 -9.05
N LYS A 89 3.02 -5.98 -9.76
CA LYS A 89 4.12 -6.81 -9.24
C LYS A 89 4.75 -6.22 -7.98
N ASN A 90 4.64 -4.90 -7.80
CA ASN A 90 5.14 -4.23 -6.60
C ASN A 90 4.42 -4.72 -5.33
N PHE A 91 3.13 -5.10 -5.40
CA PHE A 91 2.45 -5.69 -4.24
C PHE A 91 3.09 -6.99 -3.78
N LEU A 92 3.49 -7.85 -4.71
CA LEU A 92 4.18 -9.10 -4.36
C LEU A 92 5.60 -8.83 -3.84
N ARG A 93 6.30 -7.81 -4.36
CA ARG A 93 7.59 -7.37 -3.81
C ARG A 93 7.44 -6.89 -2.37
N PHE A 94 6.41 -6.09 -2.07
CA PHE A 94 6.16 -5.60 -0.72
C PHE A 94 5.75 -6.72 0.20
N PHE A 95 4.84 -7.59 -0.23
CA PHE A 95 4.49 -8.79 0.52
C PHE A 95 5.74 -9.56 0.92
N HIS A 96 6.61 -9.88 -0.05
CA HIS A 96 7.85 -10.59 0.21
C HIS A 96 8.80 -9.80 1.12
N ALA A 97 8.84 -8.47 1.00
CA ALA A 97 9.70 -7.63 1.81
C ALA A 97 9.32 -7.67 3.31
N PHE A 98 8.04 -7.83 3.64
CA PHE A 98 7.54 -7.90 5.02
C PHE A 98 7.43 -9.34 5.56
N HIS A 99 7.13 -10.32 4.71
CA HIS A 99 6.86 -11.68 5.17
C HIS A 99 8.12 -12.31 5.82
N GLY A 100 7.98 -12.78 7.06
CA GLY A 100 9.07 -13.40 7.83
C GLY A 100 10.08 -12.40 8.39
N LYS A 101 9.85 -11.09 8.25
CA LYS A 101 10.68 -10.06 8.85
C LYS A 101 9.91 -9.38 9.96
N ALA A 102 10.51 -9.31 11.14
CA ALA A 102 9.94 -8.55 12.24
C ALA A 102 9.94 -7.06 11.88
N PHE A 103 8.77 -6.44 11.99
CA PHE A 103 8.65 -5.00 12.09
C PHE A 103 7.59 -4.66 13.12
N PHE A 104 7.79 -3.54 13.80
CA PHE A 104 6.88 -3.04 14.82
C PHE A 104 6.60 -1.58 14.51
N PHE A 105 5.34 -1.19 14.62
CA PHE A 105 5.01 0.22 14.63
C PHE A 105 5.60 0.85 15.89
N GLY A 106 6.42 1.88 15.72
CA GLY A 106 6.94 2.66 16.84
C GLY A 106 5.84 3.43 17.53
N GLU A 107 6.09 3.88 18.76
CA GLU A 107 5.14 4.69 19.53
C GLU A 107 4.75 5.99 18.82
N ASN A 108 5.57 6.46 17.86
CA ASN A 108 5.34 7.66 17.07
C ASN A 108 4.73 7.40 15.68
N ASP A 109 4.50 6.14 15.31
CA ASP A 109 3.84 5.82 14.05
C ASP A 109 2.35 6.08 14.23
N PHE A 110 1.89 7.24 13.75
CA PHE A 110 0.49 7.64 13.88
C PHE A 110 -0.22 7.81 12.54
N GLN A 111 0.54 7.74 11.44
CA GLN A 111 0.06 8.09 10.12
C GLN A 111 -0.56 6.88 9.42
N PRO A 112 -1.89 6.85 9.21
CA PRO A 112 -2.49 5.83 8.37
C PRO A 112 -2.16 6.11 6.91
N VAL A 113 -1.90 5.02 6.18
CA VAL A 113 -1.67 5.02 4.74
C VAL A 113 -2.68 4.07 4.13
N VAL A 114 -3.45 4.53 3.16
CA VAL A 114 -4.32 3.69 2.35
C VAL A 114 -4.07 4.02 0.88
N LEU A 115 -3.51 3.07 0.15
CA LEU A 115 -3.29 3.15 -1.29
C LEU A 115 -4.18 2.10 -1.93
N LEU A 116 -5.17 2.56 -2.69
CA LEU A 116 -6.13 1.73 -3.40
C LEU A 116 -5.79 1.77 -4.88
N PHE A 117 -5.86 0.62 -5.53
CA PHE A 117 -5.54 0.50 -6.94
C PHE A 117 -6.67 -0.20 -7.67
N ASP A 118 -7.15 0.46 -8.71
CA ASP A 118 -8.07 -0.10 -9.67
C ASP A 118 -7.31 -0.34 -10.98
N GLU A 119 -7.44 -1.54 -11.51
CA GLU A 119 -6.74 -1.95 -12.72
C GLU A 119 -5.22 -1.68 -12.74
N GLY A 120 -4.55 -1.66 -11.58
CA GLY A 120 -3.12 -1.39 -11.44
C GLY A 120 -2.73 0.08 -11.45
N GLU A 121 -3.71 0.99 -11.48
CA GLU A 121 -3.56 2.44 -11.32
C GLU A 121 -4.11 2.90 -9.97
N ILE A 122 -3.58 3.99 -9.43
CA ILE A 122 -3.98 4.46 -8.10
C ILE A 122 -5.39 5.06 -8.09
N SER A 123 -6.35 4.47 -7.40
CA SER A 123 -7.71 5.02 -7.36
C SER A 123 -7.79 6.32 -6.56
N ALA A 124 -8.78 7.14 -6.91
CA ALA A 124 -9.25 8.36 -6.25
C ALA A 124 -9.29 8.37 -4.71
N ASN A 125 -9.44 7.19 -4.11
CA ASN A 125 -9.63 7.03 -2.68
C ASN A 125 -8.32 6.73 -1.93
N SER A 126 -7.18 6.85 -2.61
CA SER A 126 -5.87 6.70 -1.99
C SER A 126 -5.54 7.93 -1.15
N ASN A 127 -5.38 7.73 0.15
CA ASN A 127 -5.23 8.81 1.11
C ASN A 127 -4.07 8.52 2.07
N ILE A 128 -3.26 9.55 2.27
CA ILE A 128 -2.19 9.56 3.24
C ILE A 128 -2.43 10.77 4.15
N ARG A 129 -2.55 10.54 5.46
CA ARG A 129 -2.95 11.57 6.44
C ARG A 129 -1.79 11.97 7.35
N ASN A 130 -1.52 13.27 7.49
CA ASN A 130 -0.55 13.72 8.50
C ASN A 130 -1.29 13.94 9.84
N PRO A 131 -0.95 13.20 10.91
CA PRO A 131 -1.62 13.34 12.20
C PRO A 131 -1.22 14.62 12.95
N GLU A 132 -0.02 15.15 12.75
CA GLU A 132 0.50 16.34 13.45
C GLU A 132 -0.02 17.66 12.84
N LYS A 133 -0.14 17.71 11.50
CA LYS A 133 -0.80 18.82 10.81
C LYS A 133 -2.33 18.70 10.81
N GLY A 134 -2.86 17.71 11.53
CA GLY A 134 -4.25 17.55 11.96
C GLY A 134 -5.26 17.20 10.86
N THR A 135 -5.04 17.67 9.64
CA THR A 135 -6.05 17.65 8.58
C THR A 135 -5.51 17.48 7.17
N ASP A 136 -4.23 17.63 6.89
CA ASP A 136 -3.75 17.58 5.50
C ASP A 136 -3.72 16.13 4.98
N TYR A 137 -4.29 15.93 3.79
CA TYR A 137 -4.30 14.66 3.08
C TYR A 137 -3.58 14.83 1.74
N LEU A 138 -2.67 13.90 1.44
CA LEU A 138 -2.31 13.65 0.05
C LEU A 138 -3.34 12.67 -0.51
N THR A 139 -4.08 13.12 -1.53
CA THR A 139 -5.07 12.30 -2.24
C THR A 139 -4.61 12.11 -3.66
N LEU A 140 -4.47 10.84 -4.06
CA LEU A 140 -3.99 10.46 -5.38
C LEU A 140 -5.17 9.92 -6.18
N PHE A 141 -5.28 10.30 -7.47
CA PHE A 141 -6.44 9.97 -8.29
C PHE A 141 -6.01 9.20 -9.55
N GLY A 142 -6.87 8.28 -9.96
CA GLY A 142 -6.64 7.33 -11.07
C GLY A 142 -7.88 7.29 -11.92
N GLU A 143 -8.01 8.35 -12.69
CA GLU A 143 -8.90 8.60 -13.81
C GLU A 143 -8.44 10.01 -14.23
N ASP A 144 -7.95 10.17 -15.46
CA ASP A 144 -7.34 11.43 -15.96
C ASP A 144 -5.94 11.81 -15.42
N GLY A 145 -5.32 10.98 -14.57
CA GLY A 145 -3.91 11.11 -14.19
C GLY A 145 -3.56 12.35 -13.35
N GLU A 146 -4.56 13.01 -12.79
CA GLU A 146 -4.36 14.18 -11.91
C GLU A 146 -4.10 13.76 -10.46
N PHE A 147 -3.28 14.53 -9.76
CA PHE A 147 -2.96 14.29 -8.35
C PHE A 147 -3.22 15.56 -7.54
N PHE A 148 -3.69 15.42 -6.30
CA PHE A 148 -4.12 16.56 -5.49
C PHE A 148 -3.53 16.54 -4.08
N PHE A 149 -3.10 17.70 -3.62
CA PHE A 149 -2.97 17.96 -2.19
C PHE A 149 -4.29 18.51 -1.66
N ILE A 150 -4.85 17.91 -0.60
CA ILE A 150 -6.14 18.31 -0.04
C ILE A 150 -5.95 18.81 1.39
N ILE A 151 -6.43 20.04 1.62
CA ILE A 151 -6.63 20.60 2.96
C ILE A 151 -8.13 20.58 3.20
N PRO A 152 -8.68 19.82 4.15
CA PRO A 152 -10.13 19.68 4.33
C PRO A 152 -10.74 20.83 5.13
N ARG A 153 -9.92 21.63 5.85
CA ARG A 153 -10.38 22.71 6.74
C ARG A 153 -9.46 23.93 6.66
N PRO A 154 -9.84 24.98 5.91
CA PRO A 154 -10.97 25.03 4.97
C PRO A 154 -10.74 24.08 3.78
N TRP A 155 -11.83 23.52 3.21
CA TRP A 155 -11.73 22.60 2.08
C TRP A 155 -11.08 23.28 0.87
N LYS A 156 -9.90 22.80 0.48
CA LYS A 156 -9.12 23.22 -0.69
C LYS A 156 -8.47 21.99 -1.32
N ARG A 157 -8.43 21.98 -2.64
CA ARG A 157 -7.70 21.00 -3.44
C ARG A 157 -6.71 21.72 -4.33
N PHE A 158 -5.48 21.22 -4.39
CA PHE A 158 -4.40 21.80 -5.17
C PHE A 158 -3.89 20.75 -6.16
N PRO A 159 -4.13 20.93 -7.47
CA PRO A 159 -3.58 20.03 -8.47
C PRO A 159 -2.06 20.12 -8.44
N LEU A 160 -1.42 18.96 -8.46
CA LEU A 160 0.02 18.82 -8.36
C LEU A 160 0.67 18.90 -9.74
N SER A 161 1.71 19.70 -9.87
CA SER A 161 2.52 19.87 -11.08
C SER A 161 3.93 19.31 -10.93
N ALA A 162 4.46 19.25 -9.71
CA ALA A 162 5.79 18.72 -9.45
C ALA A 162 5.86 17.94 -8.12
N PHE A 163 6.82 17.03 -8.06
CA PHE A 163 7.07 16.15 -6.93
C PHE A 163 8.57 16.02 -6.64
N GLY A 164 8.93 15.91 -5.37
CA GLY A 164 10.30 15.60 -4.95
C GLY A 164 10.34 15.00 -3.55
N SER A 165 11.47 14.42 -3.16
CA SER A 165 11.66 13.91 -1.80
C SER A 165 13.10 14.08 -1.31
N LYS A 166 13.26 14.37 -0.01
CA LYS A 166 14.55 14.42 0.69
C LYS A 166 14.37 13.73 2.05
N GLY A 167 15.02 12.58 2.24
CA GLY A 167 14.76 11.73 3.41
C GLY A 167 13.31 11.26 3.45
N ASN A 168 12.63 11.54 4.57
CA ASN A 168 11.21 11.25 4.79
C ASN A 168 10.28 12.44 4.46
N THR A 169 10.86 13.55 4.00
CA THR A 169 10.11 14.74 3.61
C THR A 169 9.84 14.73 2.12
N PHE A 170 8.58 14.96 1.77
CA PHE A 170 8.08 14.99 0.42
C PHE A 170 7.59 16.39 0.10
N TYR A 171 7.88 16.81 -1.11
CA TYR A 171 7.60 18.13 -1.61
C TYR A 171 6.62 17.96 -2.75
N PHE A 172 5.49 18.66 -2.66
CA PHE A 172 4.45 18.65 -3.66
C PHE A 172 4.22 20.08 -4.11
N LYS A 173 4.32 20.33 -5.41
CA LYS A 173 4.12 21.68 -5.97
C LYS A 173 2.79 21.73 -6.68
N SER A 174 2.07 22.83 -6.48
CA SER A 174 0.99 23.31 -7.35
C SER A 174 1.41 24.65 -7.96
N GLU A 175 0.60 25.24 -8.84
CA GLU A 175 0.93 26.50 -9.55
C GLU A 175 1.51 27.58 -8.63
N GLU A 176 0.90 27.81 -7.46
CA GLU A 176 1.27 28.89 -6.54
C GLU A 176 1.81 28.41 -5.19
N ASN A 177 1.76 27.09 -4.90
CA ASN A 177 2.05 26.58 -3.56
C ASN A 177 3.08 25.45 -3.60
N LEU A 178 3.99 25.47 -2.63
CA LEU A 178 4.85 24.35 -2.30
C LEU A 178 4.39 23.77 -0.96
N PHE A 179 3.99 22.49 -0.98
CA PHE A 179 3.58 21.75 0.20
C PHE A 179 4.73 20.87 0.64
N GLU A 180 5.09 21.00 1.92
CA GLU A 180 6.02 20.11 2.58
C GLU A 180 5.25 19.13 3.47
N TYR A 181 5.49 17.85 3.22
CA TYR A 181 4.84 16.76 3.90
C TYR A 181 5.89 15.78 4.41
N GLU A 182 6.07 15.74 5.72
CA GLU A 182 6.92 14.75 6.38
C GLU A 182 6.10 13.51 6.71
N PHE A 183 6.62 12.34 6.31
CA PHE A 183 6.05 11.05 6.65
C PHE A 183 6.69 10.52 7.94
N ILE A 184 5.85 10.28 8.93
CA ILE A 184 6.24 9.61 10.18
C ILE A 184 5.70 8.18 10.10
N LEU A 185 6.53 7.31 9.51
CA LEU A 185 6.21 5.90 9.26
C LEU A 185 7.41 5.02 9.62
N GLU A 186 7.12 3.78 9.99
CA GLU A 186 8.11 2.71 10.09
C GLU A 186 8.94 2.64 8.78
N PRO A 187 10.28 2.48 8.85
CA PRO A 187 11.16 2.56 7.67
C PRO A 187 10.80 1.65 6.50
N SER A 188 10.35 0.42 6.75
CA SER A 188 9.96 -0.53 5.70
C SER A 188 8.65 -0.11 5.03
N VAL A 189 7.67 0.36 5.81
CA VAL A 189 6.44 1.00 5.28
C VAL A 189 6.78 2.26 4.49
N MET A 190 7.72 3.06 4.98
CA MET A 190 8.17 4.28 4.32
C MET A 190 8.79 3.99 2.94
N GLN A 191 9.61 2.95 2.82
CA GLN A 191 10.17 2.52 1.54
C GLN A 191 9.09 2.12 0.54
N VAL A 192 8.05 1.43 1.00
CA VAL A 192 6.90 1.04 0.17
C VAL A 192 6.16 2.26 -0.34
N VAL A 193 5.81 3.18 0.56
CA VAL A 193 5.12 4.43 0.20
C VAL A 193 5.96 5.25 -0.78
N LYS A 194 7.26 5.39 -0.53
CA LYS A 194 8.17 6.09 -1.43
C LYS A 194 8.21 5.46 -2.82
N ALA A 195 8.35 4.14 -2.91
CA ALA A 195 8.36 3.43 -4.18
C ALA A 195 7.04 3.61 -4.96
N PHE A 196 5.90 3.58 -4.26
CA PHE A 196 4.60 3.84 -4.89
C PHE A 196 4.48 5.28 -5.40
N LEU A 197 4.80 6.27 -4.56
CA LEU A 197 4.71 7.67 -4.96
C LEU A 197 5.64 7.99 -6.13
N GLN A 198 6.86 7.46 -6.14
CA GLN A 198 7.81 7.64 -7.24
C GLN A 198 7.31 7.01 -8.55
N MET A 199 6.65 5.86 -8.47
CA MET A 199 6.05 5.20 -9.63
C MET A 199 4.88 6.01 -10.19
N GLU A 200 3.91 6.38 -9.35
CA GLU A 200 2.68 7.04 -9.78
C GLU A 200 2.90 8.50 -10.19
N LEU A 201 3.77 9.22 -9.49
CA LEU A 201 4.06 10.64 -9.75
C LEU A 201 5.20 10.86 -10.74
N SER A 202 5.67 9.81 -11.41
CA SER A 202 6.76 9.87 -12.40
C SER A 202 6.49 10.77 -13.61
N ASN A 203 5.21 11.11 -13.85
CA ASN A 203 4.81 12.02 -14.92
C ASN A 203 4.81 13.50 -14.50
N LEU A 204 4.99 13.79 -13.20
CA LEU A 204 5.13 15.16 -12.72
C LEU A 204 6.58 15.64 -12.87
N ASP A 205 6.76 16.96 -12.94
CA ASP A 205 8.09 17.54 -12.94
C ASP A 205 8.83 17.20 -11.64
N GLU A 206 10.15 17.03 -11.71
CA GLU A 206 10.97 16.82 -10.51
C GLU A 206 11.28 18.15 -9.82
N ILE A 207 11.10 18.19 -8.50
CA ILE A 207 11.54 19.34 -7.69
C ILE A 207 13.02 19.15 -7.35
N GLU A 208 13.88 20.04 -7.85
CA GLU A 208 15.27 20.12 -7.39
C GLU A 208 15.32 20.67 -5.95
N ILE A 209 15.69 19.81 -5.00
CA ILE A 209 15.83 20.18 -3.59
C ILE A 209 17.32 20.32 -3.29
N ALA A 210 17.76 21.55 -3.03
CA ALA A 210 19.13 21.88 -2.62
C ALA A 210 19.51 21.32 -1.23
#